data_AF-A0A4Y2P869-F1
#
_entry.id   AF-A0A4Y2P869-F1
#
_cell.length_a   1.000
_cell.length_b   1.000
_cell.length_c   1.000
_cell.angle_alpha   90.00
_cell.angle_beta   90.00
_cell.angle_gamma   90.00
#
_symmetry.space_group_name_H-M   'P 1'
#
loop_
_entity.id
_entity.type
_entity.pdbx_description
1 polymer ?
#
loop_
_entity_poly.entity_id
_entity_poly.type
_entity_poly.pdbx_seq_one_letter_code
_entity_poly.pdbx_strand_id
1 'polypeptide(L)' 'MTEDTGVLIKRKRAALRTVVIKYIQQLEKELKKNEPDDGEVEALLEHLSEKFESLNVVDRECENLYKPEEIDKELEVAEQ' A
#
# COMPACT_ATOMS: atom_id res chain seq x y z
N MET A 1 -10.52 -1.00 26.45
CA MET A 1 -9.30 -1.70 25.98
C MET A 1 -8.71 -0.83 24.89
N THR A 2 -7.60 -0.15 25.16
CA THR A 2 -6.85 0.59 24.14
C THR A 2 -6.15 -0.45 23.27
N GLU A 3 -6.51 -0.51 21.99
CA GLU A 3 -5.82 -1.36 21.03
C GLU A 3 -4.34 -0.95 20.97
N ASP A 4 -3.45 -1.94 20.98
CA ASP A 4 -2.00 -1.70 20.95
C ASP A 4 -1.66 -0.86 19.71
N THR A 5 -1.01 0.29 19.93
CA THR A 5 -0.68 1.25 18.86
C THR A 5 0.10 0.62 17.72
N GLY A 6 0.95 -0.37 18.03
CA GLY A 6 1.69 -1.09 17.02
C GLY A 6 0.84 -2.04 16.18
N VAL A 7 -0.18 -2.70 16.77
CA VAL A 7 -1.17 -3.51 16.01
C VAL A 7 -1.97 -2.65 15.05
N LEU A 8 -2.34 -1.44 15.45
CA LEU A 8 -3.04 -0.47 14.59
C LEU A 8 -2.18 -0.05 13.39
N ILE A 9 -0.91 0.25 13.61
CA ILE A 9 0.03 0.64 12.55
C ILE A 9 0.24 -0.50 11.55
N LYS A 10 0.41 -1.74 12.03
CA LYS A 10 0.53 -2.94 11.19
C LYS A 10 -0.69 -3.17 10.31
N ARG A 11 -1.91 -3.03 10.87
CA ARG A 11 -3.16 -3.11 10.07
C ARG A 11 -3.28 -2.01 9.03
N LYS A 12 -2.96 -0.76 9.41
CA LYS A 12 -3.00 0.39 8.49
C LYS A 12 -2.03 0.19 7.33
N ARG A 13 -0.82 -0.31 7.62
CA ARG A 13 0.20 -0.67 6.63
C ARG A 13 -0.30 -1.73 5.65
N ALA A 14 -0.84 -2.84 6.17
CA ALA A 14 -1.38 -3.91 5.34
C ALA A 14 -2.51 -3.41 4.43
N ALA A 15 -3.46 -2.63 4.98
CA ALA A 15 -4.54 -2.04 4.20
C ALA A 15 -4.03 -1.10 3.10
N LEU A 16 -3.06 -0.24 3.39
CA LEU A 16 -2.45 0.65 2.41
C LEU A 16 -1.74 -0.13 1.30
N ARG A 17 -0.99 -1.19 1.64
CA ARG A 17 -0.37 -2.09 0.65
C ARG A 17 -1.40 -2.71 -0.28
N THR A 18 -2.50 -3.25 0.27
CA THR A 18 -3.59 -3.80 -0.55
C THR A 18 -4.19 -2.75 -1.49
N VAL A 19 -4.38 -1.52 -1.02
CA VAL A 19 -4.90 -0.42 -1.86
C VAL A 19 -3.91 -0.08 -2.97
N VAL A 20 -2.62 0.09 -2.66
CA VAL A 20 -1.56 0.34 -3.64
C VAL A 20 -1.52 -0.74 -4.72
N ILE A 21 -1.55 -2.02 -4.32
CA ILE A 21 -1.58 -3.15 -5.27
C ILE A 21 -2.79 -3.08 -6.19
N LYS A 22 -3.97 -2.74 -5.67
CA LYS A 22 -5.19 -2.59 -6.49
C LYS A 22 -5.06 -1.46 -7.52
N TYR A 23 -4.51 -0.31 -7.13
CA TYR A 23 -4.27 0.79 -8.07
C TYR A 23 -3.25 0.43 -9.15
N ILE A 24 -2.18 -0.29 -8.78
CA ILE A 24 -1.21 -0.82 -9.76
C ILE A 24 -1.90 -1.77 -10.75
N GLN A 25 -2.73 -2.70 -10.27
CA GLN A 25 -3.46 -3.63 -11.14
C GLN A 25 -4.45 -2.92 -12.07
N GLN A 26 -5.12 -1.87 -11.59
CA GLN A 26 -6.01 -1.04 -12.41
C GLN A 26 -5.22 -0.30 -13.48
N LEU A 27 -4.08 0.31 -13.12
CA LEU A 27 -3.19 1.00 -14.05
C LEU A 27 -2.63 0.04 -15.11
N GLU A 28 -2.17 -1.15 -14.71
CA GLU A 28 -1.72 -2.18 -15.65
C GLU A 28 -2.82 -2.62 -16.61
N LYS A 29 -4.06 -2.73 -16.12
CA LYS A 29 -5.21 -3.08 -16.96
C LYS A 29 -5.51 -1.97 -17.98
N GLU A 30 -5.43 -0.72 -17.55
CA GLU A 30 -5.64 0.45 -18.41
C GLU A 30 -4.60 0.51 -19.53
N LEU A 31 -3.33 0.39 -19.16
CA LEU A 31 -2.20 0.41 -20.09
C LEU A 31 -2.18 -0.78 -21.08
N LYS A 32 -2.91 -1.86 -20.78
CA LYS A 32 -3.08 -3.02 -21.68
C LYS A 32 -4.22 -2.86 -22.68
N LYS A 33 -5.05 -1.81 -22.58
CA LYS A 33 -6.08 -1.52 -23.59
C LYS A 33 -5.40 -1.16 -24.92
N ASN A 34 -6.07 -1.45 -26.04
CA ASN A 34 -5.58 -1.06 -27.37
C ASN A 34 -5.47 0.47 -27.52
N GLU A 35 -6.37 1.20 -26.85
CA GLU A 35 -6.38 2.65 -26.73
C GLU A 35 -6.60 2.98 -25.24
N PRO A 36 -5.53 3.16 -24.46
CA PRO A 36 -5.61 3.60 -23.07
C PRO A 36 -6.24 5.00 -22.96
N ASP A 37 -7.00 5.25 -21.91
CA ASP A 37 -7.49 6.59 -21.58
C ASP A 37 -6.42 7.33 -20.76
N ASP A 38 -5.74 8.29 -21.41
CA ASP A 38 -4.69 9.10 -20.77
C ASP A 38 -5.18 9.82 -19.49
N GLY A 39 -6.45 10.22 -19.44
CA GLY A 39 -7.05 10.86 -18.28
C GLY A 39 -7.30 9.86 -17.13
N GLU A 40 -7.73 8.64 -17.44
CA GLU A 40 -7.84 7.56 -16.47
C GLU A 40 -6.45 7.15 -15.94
N VAL A 41 -5.44 7.07 -16.81
CA VAL A 41 -4.05 6.79 -16.44
C VAL A 41 -3.49 7.87 -15.51
N GLU A 42 -3.67 9.15 -15.83
CA GLU A 42 -3.18 10.26 -15.00
C GLU A 42 -3.84 10.25 -13.61
N ALA A 43 -5.16 10.06 -13.55
CA ALA A 43 -5.89 9.96 -12.28
C ALA A 43 -5.43 8.75 -11.44
N LEU A 44 -5.20 7.60 -12.06
CA LEU A 44 -4.69 6.41 -11.38
C LEU A 44 -3.27 6.64 -10.83
N LEU A 45 -2.40 7.34 -11.58
CA LEU A 45 -1.05 7.69 -11.14
C LEU A 45 -1.05 8.69 -9.98
N GLU A 46 -1.92 9.71 -10.03
CA GLU A 46 -2.08 10.68 -8.93
C GLU A 46 -2.51 9.97 -7.64
N HIS A 47 -3.56 9.15 -7.71
CA HIS A 47 -4.02 8.36 -6.57
C HIS A 47 -2.93 7.40 -6.06
N LEU A 48 -2.18 6.76 -6.96
CA LEU A 48 -1.10 5.87 -6.58
C LEU A 48 0.00 6.62 -5.82
N SER A 49 0.37 7.83 -6.28
CA SER A 49 1.35 8.70 -5.62
C SER A 49 0.93 9.05 -4.19
N GLU A 50 -0.30 9.52 -3.99
CA GLU A 50 -0.83 9.85 -2.66
C GLU A 50 -0.81 8.65 -1.70
N LYS A 51 -1.16 7.46 -2.21
CA LYS A 51 -1.20 6.23 -1.41
C LYS A 51 0.21 5.73 -1.08
N PHE A 52 1.18 5.92 -1.97
CA PHE A 52 2.59 5.65 -1.68
C PHE A 52 3.15 6.59 -0.62
N GLU A 53 2.84 7.88 -0.65
CA GLU A 53 3.23 8.81 0.40
C GLU A 53 2.65 8.41 1.76
N SER A 54 1.37 8.04 1.77
CA SER A 54 0.70 7.54 2.98
C SER A 54 1.34 6.25 3.50
N LEU A 55 1.70 5.33 2.60
CA LEU A 55 2.37 4.08 2.95
C LEU A 55 3.77 4.33 3.51
N ASN A 56 4.55 5.23 2.90
CA ASN A 56 5.89 5.60 3.38
C ASN A 56 5.89 6.17 4.80
N VAL A 57 4.88 7.00 5.14
CA VAL A 57 4.73 7.51 6.50
C VAL A 57 4.49 6.37 7.48
N VAL A 58 3.59 5.45 7.15
CA VAL A 58 3.24 4.31 8.02
C VAL A 58 4.39 3.30 8.10
N ASP A 59 5.15 3.09 7.01
CA ASP A 59 6.35 2.25 7.02
C ASP A 59 7.39 2.80 8.01
N ARG A 60 7.66 4.11 7.99
CA ARG A 60 8.56 4.74 8.97
C ARG A 60 8.05 4.65 10.41
N GLU A 61 6.74 4.83 10.62
CA GLU A 61 6.13 4.62 11.94
C GLU A 61 6.32 3.17 12.42
N CYS A 62 6.20 2.20 11.51
CA CYS A 62 6.41 0.78 11.79
C CYS A 62 7.89 0.48 12.13
N GLU A 63 8.83 0.99 11.34
CA GLU A 63 10.29 0.85 11.54
C GLU A 63 10.77 1.46 12.87
N ASN A 64 10.11 2.51 13.37
CA ASN A 64 10.42 3.09 14.67
C ASN A 64 9.94 2.23 15.86
N LEU A 65 8.95 1.37 15.64
CA LEU A 65 8.32 0.57 16.68
C LEU A 65 8.81 -0.89 16.71
N TYR A 66 9.24 -1.41 15.57
CA TYR A 66 9.56 -2.81 15.39
C TYR A 66 10.93 -2.99 14.77
N LYS A 67 11.60 -4.09 15.12
CA LYS A 67 12.83 -4.47 14.42
C LYS A 67 12.50 -4.98 13.02
N PRO A 68 13.43 -4.87 12.05
CA PRO A 68 13.21 -5.36 10.69
C PRO A 68 12.69 -6.80 10.63
N GLU A 69 13.17 -7.69 11.50
CA GLU A 69 12.77 -9.11 11.51
C GLU A 69 11.33 -9.34 12.00
N GLU A 70 10.73 -8.35 12.67
CA GLU A 70 9.34 -8.36 13.16
C GLU A 70 8.37 -7.71 12.15
N ILE A 71 8.93 -6.98 11.19
CA ILE A 71 8.25 -6.34 10.06
C ILE A 71 8.11 -7.35 8.91
N ASP A 72 9.18 -8.09 8.59
CA ASP A 72 9.22 -9.00 7.44
C ASP A 72 8.27 -10.20 7.58
N LYS A 73 7.99 -10.64 8.83
CA LYS A 73 7.01 -11.71 9.11
C LYS A 73 5.58 -11.36 8.69
N GLU A 74 5.26 -10.09 8.44
CA GLU A 74 3.93 -9.68 7.96
C GLU A 74 3.76 -9.85 6.45
N LEU A 75 4.86 -9.92 5.69
CA LEU A 75 4.81 -10.10 4.23
C LEU A 75 4.37 -11.52 3.84
N GLU A 76 4.66 -12.53 4.67
CA GLU A 76 4.30 -13.93 4.41
C GLU A 76 2.79 -14.23 4.50
N VAL A 77 2.00 -13.36 5.14
CA VAL A 77 0.57 -13.61 5.38
C VAL A 77 -0.33 -13.05 4.27
N ALA A 78 0.20 -12.21 3.38
CA ALA A 78 -0.56 -11.55 2.32
C ALA A 78 -0.64 -12.34 1.00
N GLU A 79 -0.02 -13.53 0.91
CA GLU A 79 -0.01 -14.39 -0.29
C GLU A 79 -0.95 -15.62 -0.22
N GLN A 80 -1.91 -15.67 0.72
CA GLN A 80 -2.91 -16.75 0.81
C GLN A 80 -4.29 -16.35 0.27
#